data_AF-A0A9E3QJQ4-F1
#
_entry.id   AF-A0A9E3QJQ4-F1
#
_cell.length_a   1.000
_cell.length_b   1.000
_cell.length_c   1.000
_cell.angle_alpha   90.00
_cell.angle_beta   90.00
_cell.angle_gamma   90.00
#
_symmetry.space_group_name_H-M   'P 1'
#
loop_
_entity.id
_entity.type
_entity.pdbx_description
1 polymer ?
#
loop_
_entity_poly.entity_id
_entity_poly.type
_entity_poly.pdbx_seq_one_letter_code
_entity_poly.pdbx_strand_id
1 'polypeptide(L)'
;MTLPIAHPIPGDEMAEAVAGEARKGQAGEAIPCEVVPPGEEMEAVAQRWAQRYASLGPWNAFEKWLLSQVAVMGVRLERLRQAEAAMRTRRAYRAVLCWDIDRQYEAAVLAEKLPKSPARFAHELRQSKQGVELMIERWEALDRILQHYGGWDRAHWLLAMNLLGEPVPGRTSRLAGLDRDGLRALVQAELEALRALKRDVLEAQDLRERREVASGLGTDNSPEARRLRSEQASCRRWLLWVLQQLDPDYRGPASRSRRRRKGPTSASAS
;
A
#
# COMPACT_ATOMS: atom_id res chain seq x y z
N MET A 1 -21.57 -43.60 5.50
CA MET A 1 -21.94 -42.27 4.98
C MET A 1 -20.96 -41.92 3.88
N THR A 2 -21.37 -42.12 2.64
CA THR A 2 -20.52 -42.05 1.45
C THR A 2 -20.51 -40.60 0.96
N LEU A 3 -19.33 -39.97 0.92
CA LEU A 3 -19.15 -38.61 0.42
C LEU A 3 -19.56 -38.51 -1.06
N PRO A 4 -20.17 -37.40 -1.51
CA PRO A 4 -20.54 -37.24 -2.90
C PRO A 4 -19.27 -37.05 -3.75
N ILE A 5 -19.32 -37.74 -4.88
CA ILE A 5 -18.38 -37.78 -5.99
C ILE A 5 -17.78 -36.39 -6.27
N ALA A 6 -16.44 -36.31 -6.24
CA ALA A 6 -15.68 -35.17 -6.72
C ALA A 6 -16.09 -34.88 -8.18
N HIS A 7 -16.78 -33.76 -8.42
CA HIS A 7 -16.98 -33.27 -9.77
C HIS A 7 -15.60 -32.95 -10.36
N PRO A 8 -15.22 -33.51 -11.52
CA PRO A 8 -13.99 -33.13 -12.18
C PRO A 8 -14.08 -31.63 -12.51
N ILE A 9 -13.14 -30.86 -11.96
CA ILE A 9 -12.84 -29.52 -12.46
C ILE A 9 -12.60 -29.69 -13.97
N PRO A 10 -13.28 -28.93 -14.85
CA PRO A 10 -13.20 -29.16 -16.29
C PRO A 10 -11.74 -29.10 -16.75
N GLY A 11 -11.31 -30.14 -17.47
CA GLY A 11 -9.93 -30.35 -17.90
C GLY A 11 -9.38 -29.27 -18.83
N ASP A 12 -8.06 -29.13 -18.79
CA ASP A 12 -7.21 -28.09 -19.40
C ASP A 12 -7.52 -27.73 -20.87
N GLU A 13 -8.03 -28.68 -21.67
CA GLU A 13 -8.21 -28.50 -23.12
C GLU A 13 -9.34 -27.50 -23.50
N MET A 14 -10.40 -27.39 -22.70
CA MET A 14 -11.48 -26.41 -22.94
C MET A 14 -11.19 -25.04 -22.33
N ALA A 15 -10.36 -24.99 -21.28
CA ALA A 15 -9.90 -23.75 -20.68
C ALA A 15 -8.97 -22.99 -21.64
N GLU A 16 -8.10 -23.68 -22.38
CA GLU A 16 -7.21 -23.07 -23.38
C GLU A 16 -7.96 -22.45 -24.57
N ALA A 17 -8.99 -23.12 -25.10
CA ALA A 17 -9.76 -22.62 -26.24
C ALA A 17 -10.57 -21.36 -25.89
N VAL A 18 -11.19 -21.33 -24.70
CA VAL A 18 -11.99 -20.20 -24.21
C VAL A 18 -11.08 -19.05 -23.71
N ALA A 19 -9.94 -19.36 -23.08
CA ALA A 19 -8.92 -18.37 -22.72
C ALA A 19 -8.26 -17.77 -23.98
N GLY A 20 -8.12 -18.53 -25.07
CA GLY A 20 -7.59 -18.08 -26.35
C GLY A 20 -8.45 -17.03 -27.04
N GLU A 21 -9.78 -17.12 -26.93
CA GLU A 21 -10.70 -16.08 -27.43
C GLU A 21 -10.77 -14.87 -26.49
N ALA A 22 -10.72 -15.05 -25.17
CA ALA A 22 -10.70 -13.95 -24.20
C ALA A 22 -9.40 -13.12 -24.27
N ARG A 23 -8.24 -13.75 -24.50
CA ARG A 23 -6.92 -13.09 -24.61
C ARG A 23 -6.80 -12.16 -25.84
N LYS A 24 -7.55 -12.41 -26.92
CA LYS A 24 -7.48 -11.59 -28.15
C LYS A 24 -8.23 -10.25 -28.04
N GLY A 25 -9.04 -10.05 -26.99
CA GLY A 25 -9.87 -8.85 -26.82
C GLY A 25 -9.29 -7.76 -25.90
N GLN A 26 -8.22 -8.03 -25.16
CA GLN A 26 -7.63 -7.05 -24.22
C GLN A 26 -6.10 -7.06 -24.36
N ALA A 27 -5.60 -6.21 -25.27
CA ALA A 27 -4.20 -5.83 -25.31
C ALA A 27 -3.91 -4.88 -24.14
N GLY A 28 -3.28 -5.40 -23.11
CA GLY A 28 -2.77 -4.62 -21.98
C GLY A 28 -3.05 -5.34 -20.65
N GLU A 29 -2.00 -5.90 -20.06
CA GLU A 29 -1.98 -6.57 -18.76
C GLU A 29 -2.43 -8.05 -18.77
N ALA A 30 -1.42 -8.94 -18.87
CA ALA A 30 -1.59 -10.37 -18.70
C ALA A 30 -2.29 -10.67 -17.37
N ILE A 31 -3.32 -11.50 -17.39
CA ILE A 31 -4.03 -11.98 -16.20
C ILE A 31 -3.55 -13.41 -15.95
N PRO A 32 -2.57 -13.64 -15.05
CA PRO A 32 -2.19 -14.97 -14.65
C PRO A 32 -3.13 -15.36 -13.51
N CYS A 33 -4.09 -16.22 -13.76
CA CYS A 33 -4.82 -16.82 -12.65
C CYS A 33 -5.14 -18.29 -12.91
N GLU A 34 -4.08 -19.06 -13.06
CA GLU A 34 -4.12 -20.50 -12.81
C GLU A 34 -3.03 -20.82 -11.80
N VAL A 35 -3.26 -20.42 -10.56
CA VAL A 35 -2.56 -21.02 -9.42
C VAL A 35 -3.67 -21.68 -8.62
N VAL A 36 -3.86 -22.98 -8.89
CA VAL A 36 -4.71 -23.84 -8.06
C VAL A 36 -4.12 -23.81 -6.65
N PRO A 37 -4.89 -23.42 -5.64
CA PRO A 37 -4.35 -23.28 -4.31
C PRO A 37 -4.20 -24.65 -3.60
N PRO A 38 -3.36 -24.75 -2.54
CA PRO A 38 -3.07 -26.02 -1.83
C PRO A 38 -4.32 -26.65 -1.20
N GLY A 39 -4.28 -27.96 -0.92
CA GLY A 39 -5.43 -28.86 -0.68
C GLY A 39 -6.63 -28.33 0.11
N GLU A 40 -6.46 -27.62 1.23
CA GLU A 40 -7.57 -27.04 2.00
C GLU A 40 -8.36 -25.98 1.23
N GLU A 41 -7.68 -25.23 0.35
CA GLU A 41 -8.32 -24.22 -0.48
C GLU A 41 -9.12 -24.87 -1.63
N MET A 42 -8.75 -26.07 -2.09
CA MET A 42 -9.54 -26.81 -3.09
C MET A 42 -10.92 -27.21 -2.54
N GLU A 43 -11.00 -27.63 -1.28
CA GLU A 43 -12.27 -27.96 -0.64
C GLU A 43 -13.15 -26.72 -0.50
N ALA A 44 -12.58 -25.60 -0.05
CA ALA A 44 -13.29 -24.33 0.04
C ALA A 44 -13.79 -23.84 -1.34
N VAL A 45 -12.99 -24.03 -2.40
CA VAL A 45 -13.39 -23.71 -3.78
C VAL A 45 -14.52 -24.62 -4.23
N ALA A 46 -14.42 -25.93 -4.01
CA ALA A 46 -15.47 -26.89 -4.37
C ALA A 46 -16.79 -26.60 -3.65
N GLN A 47 -16.73 -26.30 -2.34
CA GLN A 47 -17.90 -25.92 -1.56
C GLN A 47 -18.55 -24.63 -2.10
N ARG A 48 -17.74 -23.60 -2.39
CA ARG A 48 -18.24 -22.32 -2.92
C ARG A 48 -18.80 -22.48 -4.32
N TRP A 49 -18.18 -23.32 -5.15
CA TRP A 49 -18.68 -23.67 -6.47
C TRP A 49 -20.04 -24.36 -6.37
N ALA A 50 -20.18 -25.38 -5.51
CA ALA A 50 -21.45 -26.09 -5.31
C ALA A 50 -22.59 -25.16 -4.86
N GLN A 51 -22.31 -24.28 -3.89
CA GLN A 51 -23.27 -23.26 -3.42
C GLN A 51 -23.73 -22.32 -4.55
N ARG A 52 -22.79 -21.87 -5.39
CA ARG A 52 -23.08 -20.95 -6.50
C ARG A 52 -23.75 -21.66 -7.68
N TYR A 53 -23.40 -22.92 -7.92
CA TYR A 53 -24.01 -23.76 -8.96
C TYR A 53 -25.49 -23.98 -8.66
N ALA A 54 -25.82 -24.32 -7.41
CA ALA A 54 -27.19 -24.53 -6.96
C ALA A 54 -28.07 -23.28 -7.10
N SER A 55 -27.48 -22.07 -6.99
CA SER A 55 -28.23 -20.81 -7.05
C SER A 55 -28.35 -20.22 -8.45
N LEU A 56 -27.32 -20.36 -9.30
CA LEU A 56 -27.29 -19.75 -10.63
C LEU A 56 -27.69 -20.71 -11.75
N GLY A 57 -27.56 -22.03 -11.55
CA GLY A 57 -27.98 -23.04 -12.52
C GLY A 57 -27.41 -22.85 -13.93
N PRO A 58 -26.07 -22.84 -14.12
CA PRO A 58 -25.45 -22.51 -15.40
C PRO A 58 -25.86 -23.47 -16.53
N TRP A 59 -26.17 -22.92 -17.70
CA TRP A 59 -26.77 -23.63 -18.83
C TRP A 59 -25.74 -24.16 -19.83
N ASN A 60 -24.53 -23.61 -19.85
CA ASN A 60 -23.48 -24.01 -20.80
C ASN A 60 -22.08 -24.13 -20.14
N ALA A 61 -21.13 -24.66 -20.92
CA ALA A 61 -19.75 -24.87 -20.46
C ALA A 61 -19.02 -23.56 -20.09
N PHE A 62 -19.31 -22.47 -20.81
CA PHE A 62 -18.71 -21.16 -20.55
C PHE A 62 -19.18 -20.59 -19.21
N GLU A 63 -20.47 -20.66 -18.91
CA GLU A 63 -21.03 -20.26 -17.62
C GLU A 63 -20.49 -21.12 -16.47
N LYS A 64 -20.30 -22.43 -16.68
CA LYS A 64 -19.65 -23.31 -15.70
C LYS A 64 -18.20 -22.90 -15.42
N TRP A 65 -17.45 -22.50 -16.45
CA TRP A 65 -16.10 -21.96 -16.30
C TRP A 65 -16.11 -20.60 -15.57
N LEU A 66 -16.99 -19.67 -15.95
CA LEU A 66 -17.13 -18.40 -15.23
C LEU A 66 -17.45 -18.63 -13.75
N LEU A 67 -18.33 -19.59 -13.45
CA LEU A 67 -18.68 -19.96 -12.09
C LEU A 67 -17.49 -20.53 -11.29
N SER A 68 -16.63 -21.34 -11.94
CA SER A 68 -15.40 -21.82 -11.28
C SER A 68 -14.46 -20.66 -10.96
N GLN A 69 -14.34 -19.68 -11.87
CA GLN A 69 -13.58 -18.46 -11.62
C GLN A 69 -14.15 -17.62 -10.47
N VAL A 70 -15.49 -17.49 -10.35
CA VAL A 70 -16.14 -16.86 -9.20
C VAL A 70 -15.78 -17.56 -7.90
N ALA A 71 -15.82 -18.90 -7.88
CA ALA A 71 -15.51 -19.69 -6.70
C ALA A 71 -14.05 -19.49 -6.25
N VAL A 72 -13.09 -19.61 -7.19
CA VAL A 72 -11.66 -19.41 -6.93
C VAL A 72 -11.38 -18.00 -6.43
N MET A 73 -11.88 -16.96 -7.12
CA MET A 73 -11.64 -15.58 -6.70
C MET A 73 -12.30 -15.24 -5.37
N GLY A 74 -13.48 -15.82 -5.10
CA GLY A 74 -14.17 -15.64 -3.83
C GLY A 74 -13.36 -16.19 -2.65
N VAL A 75 -12.80 -17.40 -2.79
CA VAL A 75 -11.91 -17.99 -1.77
C VAL A 75 -10.63 -17.18 -1.61
N ARG A 76 -9.99 -16.79 -2.73
CA ARG A 76 -8.77 -15.98 -2.70
C ARG A 76 -8.98 -14.62 -2.02
N LEU A 77 -10.09 -13.94 -2.31
CA LEU A 77 -10.42 -12.66 -1.69
C LEU A 77 -10.63 -12.79 -0.18
N GLU A 78 -11.27 -13.88 0.27
CA GLU A 78 -11.46 -14.17 1.69
C GLU A 78 -10.12 -14.37 2.40
N ARG A 79 -9.22 -15.18 1.82
CA ARG A 79 -7.86 -15.38 2.35
C ARG A 79 -7.08 -14.07 2.44
N LEU A 80 -7.15 -13.23 1.40
CA LEU A 80 -6.48 -11.93 1.40
C LEU A 80 -7.04 -10.98 2.48
N ARG A 81 -8.34 -11.04 2.78
CA ARG A 81 -8.95 -10.29 3.88
C ARG A 81 -8.50 -10.81 5.24
N GLN A 82 -8.44 -12.13 5.41
CA GLN A 82 -7.93 -12.75 6.65
C GLN A 82 -6.46 -12.40 6.88
N ALA A 83 -5.63 -12.44 5.84
CA ALA A 83 -4.23 -12.02 5.90
C ALA A 83 -4.09 -10.54 6.29
N GLU A 84 -4.88 -9.65 5.67
CA GLU A 84 -4.92 -8.23 6.02
C GLU A 84 -5.37 -8.00 7.47
N ALA A 85 -6.41 -8.70 7.94
CA ALA A 85 -6.88 -8.63 9.31
C ALA A 85 -5.80 -9.10 10.30
N ALA A 86 -5.15 -10.24 10.03
CA ALA A 86 -4.05 -10.75 10.86
C ALA A 86 -2.87 -9.77 10.92
N MET A 87 -2.49 -9.17 9.79
CA MET A 87 -1.45 -8.14 9.72
C MET A 87 -1.82 -6.93 10.58
N ARG A 88 -3.05 -6.42 10.47
CA ARG A 88 -3.55 -5.30 11.30
C ARG A 88 -3.53 -5.63 12.79
N THR A 89 -3.95 -6.83 13.17
CA THR A 89 -3.91 -7.28 14.58
C THR A 89 -2.49 -7.33 15.12
N ARG A 90 -1.54 -7.91 14.37
CA ARG A 90 -0.13 -7.95 14.80
C ARG A 90 0.44 -6.54 14.97
N ARG A 91 0.11 -5.63 14.06
CA ARG A 91 0.56 -4.24 14.14
C ARG A 91 -0.07 -3.50 15.32
N ALA A 92 -1.36 -3.67 15.54
CA ALA A 92 -2.06 -3.08 16.69
C ALA A 92 -1.41 -3.53 18.01
N TYR A 93 -1.14 -4.83 18.14
CA TYR A 93 -0.43 -5.38 19.29
C TYR A 93 0.98 -4.80 19.44
N ARG A 94 1.75 -4.73 18.34
CA ARG A 94 3.09 -4.13 18.36
C ARG A 94 3.07 -2.65 18.74
N ALA A 95 2.10 -1.87 18.27
CA ALA A 95 1.97 -0.47 18.64
C ALA A 95 1.64 -0.27 20.13
N VAL A 96 0.98 -1.23 20.79
CA VAL A 96 0.81 -1.15 22.24
C VAL A 96 2.16 -1.29 22.95
N LEU A 97 2.97 -2.26 22.53
CA LEU A 97 4.20 -2.65 23.22
C LEU A 97 5.45 -1.85 22.83
N CYS A 98 5.57 -1.45 21.57
CA CYS A 98 6.82 -1.00 20.96
C CYS A 98 6.70 0.34 20.21
N TRP A 99 5.63 1.11 20.42
CA TRP A 99 5.39 2.37 19.70
C TRP A 99 6.61 3.29 19.67
N ASP A 100 7.12 3.66 20.85
CA ASP A 100 8.20 4.64 20.94
C ASP A 100 9.50 4.10 20.33
N ILE A 101 9.79 2.81 20.50
CA ILE A 101 10.98 2.15 19.92
C ILE A 101 10.92 2.17 18.39
N ASP A 102 9.79 1.75 17.81
CA ASP A 102 9.61 1.71 16.36
C ASP A 102 9.72 3.12 15.76
N ARG A 103 9.10 4.13 16.40
CA ARG A 103 9.13 5.52 15.92
C ARG A 103 10.50 6.17 16.09
N GLN A 104 11.24 5.85 17.15
CA GLN A 104 12.64 6.28 17.31
C GLN A 104 13.53 5.69 16.22
N TYR A 105 13.36 4.41 15.90
CA TYR A 105 14.08 3.76 14.81
C TYR A 105 13.79 4.42 13.46
N GLU A 106 12.52 4.70 13.16
CA GLU A 106 12.13 5.42 11.94
C GLU A 106 12.77 6.81 11.85
N ALA A 107 12.78 7.57 12.96
CA ALA A 107 13.45 8.85 13.04
C ALA A 107 14.97 8.74 12.80
N ALA A 108 15.63 7.72 13.35
CA ALA A 108 17.05 7.47 13.12
C ALA A 108 17.37 7.19 11.65
N VAL A 109 16.57 6.34 10.99
CA VAL A 109 16.71 6.03 9.55
C VAL A 109 16.52 7.27 8.67
N LEU A 110 15.61 8.19 9.04
CA LEU A 110 15.48 9.49 8.36
C LEU A 110 16.71 10.37 8.59
N ALA A 111 17.21 10.40 9.82
CA ALA A 111 18.34 11.23 10.20
C ALA A 111 19.66 10.81 9.52
N GLU A 112 19.82 9.54 9.15
CA GLU A 112 20.94 9.06 8.32
C GLU A 112 20.93 9.64 6.90
N LYS A 113 19.75 9.98 6.38
CA LYS A 113 19.59 10.54 5.03
C LYS A 113 19.74 12.05 5.00
N LEU A 114 19.82 12.70 6.17
CA LEU A 114 19.91 14.15 6.33
C LEU A 114 21.03 14.78 5.49
N PRO A 115 22.27 14.25 5.43
CA PRO A 115 23.34 14.85 4.61
C PRO A 115 23.06 14.79 3.11
N LYS A 116 22.21 13.86 2.63
CA LYS A 116 21.90 13.69 1.21
C LYS A 116 20.87 14.71 0.72
N SER A 117 19.90 15.06 1.56
CA SER A 117 18.87 16.04 1.24
C SER A 117 18.38 16.76 2.51
N PRO A 118 19.15 17.75 3.00
CA PRO A 118 18.87 18.44 4.25
C PRO A 118 17.46 18.99 4.34
N ALA A 119 17.03 19.77 3.34
CA ALA A 119 15.72 20.42 3.32
C ALA A 119 14.58 19.42 3.48
N ARG A 120 14.64 18.31 2.73
CA ARG A 120 13.62 17.28 2.75
C ARG A 120 13.60 16.54 4.09
N PHE A 121 14.74 16.00 4.52
CA PHE A 121 14.76 15.11 5.69
C PHE A 121 14.67 15.88 7.00
N ALA A 122 15.12 17.14 7.08
CA ALA A 122 14.85 18.00 8.22
C ALA A 122 13.35 18.33 8.33
N HIS A 123 12.67 18.53 7.19
CA HIS A 123 11.22 18.69 7.19
C HIS A 123 10.49 17.40 7.62
N GLU A 124 10.85 16.24 7.06
CA GLU A 124 10.26 14.95 7.44
C GLU A 124 10.48 14.64 8.93
N LEU A 125 11.66 14.94 9.51
CA LEU A 125 11.91 14.77 10.95
C LEU A 125 10.98 15.66 11.80
N ARG A 126 10.75 16.91 11.40
CA ARG A 126 9.85 17.85 12.09
C ARG A 126 8.37 17.44 12.06
N GLN A 127 7.98 16.44 11.26
CA GLN A 127 6.61 15.92 11.20
C GLN A 127 6.30 14.86 12.27
N SER A 128 7.26 14.48 13.13
CA SER A 128 7.08 13.45 14.16
C SER A 128 7.68 13.84 15.50
N LYS A 129 7.07 13.38 16.60
CA LYS A 129 7.58 13.62 17.97
C LYS A 129 9.03 13.14 18.11
N GLN A 130 9.30 11.91 17.72
CA GLN A 130 10.61 11.27 17.86
C GLN A 130 11.66 11.90 16.93
N GLY A 131 11.26 12.37 15.74
CA GLY A 131 12.15 13.13 14.87
C GLY A 131 12.55 14.47 15.48
N VAL A 132 11.61 15.20 16.08
CA VAL A 132 11.89 16.44 16.80
C VAL A 132 12.75 16.21 18.04
N GLU A 133 12.49 15.14 18.81
CA GLU A 133 13.34 14.74 19.96
C GLU A 133 14.79 14.52 19.53
N LEU A 134 15.00 13.77 18.45
CA LEU A 134 16.34 13.52 17.90
C LEU A 134 17.00 14.83 17.43
N MET A 135 16.25 15.76 16.83
CA MET A 135 16.78 17.07 16.44
C MET A 135 17.18 17.91 17.67
N ILE A 136 16.37 17.90 18.74
CA ILE A 136 16.67 18.57 20.00
C ILE A 136 17.98 18.03 20.59
N GLU A 137 18.14 16.71 20.69
CA GLU A 137 19.36 16.08 21.21
C GLU A 137 20.62 16.52 20.45
N ARG A 138 20.53 16.63 19.13
CA ARG A 138 21.64 17.08 18.28
C ARG A 138 21.96 18.57 18.46
N TRP A 139 20.94 19.42 18.58
CA TRP A 139 21.14 20.84 18.87
C TRP A 139 21.73 21.07 20.26
N GLU A 140 21.28 20.31 21.27
CA GLU A 140 21.86 20.34 22.61
C GLU A 140 23.32 19.89 22.62
N ALA A 141 23.68 18.90 21.81
CA ALA A 141 25.07 18.50 21.65
C ALA A 141 25.92 19.64 21.05
N LEU A 142 25.41 20.31 20.01
CA LEU A 142 26.08 21.45 19.39
C LEU A 142 26.23 22.64 20.36
N ASP A 143 25.22 22.92 21.19
CA ASP A 143 25.29 23.95 22.25
C ASP A 143 26.39 23.62 23.27
N ARG A 144 26.45 22.38 23.76
CA ARG A 144 27.50 21.92 24.67
C ARG A 144 28.89 22.12 24.08
N ILE A 145 29.07 21.82 22.79
CA ILE A 145 30.35 22.02 22.08
C ILE A 145 30.73 23.51 22.03
N LEU A 146 29.80 24.42 21.72
CA LEU A 146 30.05 25.87 21.75
C LEU A 146 30.44 26.38 23.14
N GLN A 147 29.83 25.81 24.18
CA GLN A 147 30.09 26.20 25.56
C GLN A 147 31.49 25.75 25.99
N HIS A 148 31.89 24.52 25.68
CA HIS A 148 33.17 23.96 26.12
C HIS A 148 34.37 24.35 25.25
N TYR A 149 34.24 24.37 23.93
CA TYR A 149 35.37 24.55 23.01
C TYR A 149 35.39 25.92 22.32
N GLY A 150 34.38 26.75 22.57
CA GLY A 150 34.32 28.13 22.06
C GLY A 150 33.94 28.27 20.59
N GLY A 151 33.78 27.17 19.85
CA GLY A 151 33.41 27.19 18.44
C GLY A 151 33.08 25.82 17.86
N TRP A 152 32.60 25.83 16.63
CA TRP A 152 32.31 24.64 15.83
C TRP A 152 33.38 24.41 14.79
N ASP A 153 33.84 23.16 14.69
CA ASP A 153 34.61 22.71 13.52
C ASP A 153 33.71 22.49 12.30
N ARG A 154 34.33 22.12 11.17
CA ARG A 154 33.63 21.86 9.92
C ARG A 154 32.53 20.79 10.03
N ALA A 155 32.73 19.75 10.84
CA ALA A 155 31.75 18.67 10.98
C ALA A 155 30.51 19.16 11.75
N HIS A 156 30.70 19.92 12.82
CA HIS A 156 29.62 20.55 13.58
C HIS A 156 28.83 21.55 12.73
N TRP A 157 29.53 22.34 11.91
CA TRP A 157 28.91 23.25 10.94
C TRP A 157 28.00 22.53 9.94
N LEU A 158 28.49 21.44 9.33
CA LEU A 158 27.69 20.65 8.39
C LEU A 158 26.47 20.02 9.09
N LEU A 159 26.62 19.55 10.34
CA LEU A 159 25.50 19.04 11.11
C LEU A 159 24.43 20.12 11.36
N ALA A 160 24.84 21.32 11.80
CA ALA A 160 23.92 22.44 12.02
C ALA A 160 23.16 22.82 10.73
N MET A 161 23.85 22.86 9.59
CA MET A 161 23.21 23.11 8.28
C MET A 161 22.20 22.03 7.91
N ASN A 162 22.59 20.78 8.12
CA ASN A 162 21.71 19.64 7.91
C ASN A 162 20.43 19.72 8.76
N LEU A 163 20.54 20.15 10.02
CA LEU A 163 19.40 20.34 10.93
C LEU A 163 18.51 21.54 10.56
N LEU A 164 19.12 22.64 10.08
CA LEU A 164 18.38 23.78 9.54
C LEU A 164 17.65 23.43 8.23
N GLY A 165 18.09 22.37 7.54
CA GLY A 165 17.58 21.98 6.24
C GLY A 165 18.21 22.79 5.10
N GLU A 166 19.33 23.46 5.34
CA GLU A 166 20.03 24.25 4.33
C GLU A 166 20.97 23.34 3.53
N PRO A 167 20.93 23.37 2.18
CA PRO A 167 21.95 22.72 1.36
C PRO A 167 23.30 23.45 1.49
N VAL A 168 24.39 22.74 1.18
CA VAL A 168 25.84 23.13 1.18
C VAL A 168 26.15 24.59 1.55
N PRO A 169 27.07 24.85 2.51
CA PRO A 169 27.36 26.19 3.02
C PRO A 169 27.67 27.18 1.89
N GLY A 170 26.81 28.20 1.79
CA GLY A 170 26.96 29.36 0.92
C GLY A 170 26.83 30.65 1.72
N ARG A 171 27.10 31.79 1.06
CA ARG A 171 27.03 33.12 1.69
C ARG A 171 25.64 33.52 2.19
N THR A 172 24.60 32.78 1.79
CA THR A 172 23.20 33.02 2.13
C THR A 172 22.71 32.14 3.28
N SER A 173 23.60 31.35 3.88
CA SER A 173 23.22 30.50 5.01
C SER A 173 22.86 31.34 6.24
N ARG A 174 21.88 30.87 7.03
CA ARG A 174 21.55 31.50 8.33
C ARG A 174 22.71 31.47 9.32
N LEU A 175 23.70 30.61 9.10
CA LEU A 175 24.90 30.57 9.93
C LEU A 175 25.99 31.54 9.45
N ALA A 176 25.92 32.04 8.20
CA ALA A 176 27.01 32.82 7.61
C ALA A 176 27.25 34.13 8.37
N GLY A 177 28.49 34.33 8.84
CA GLY A 177 28.90 35.56 9.52
C GLY A 177 28.46 35.67 10.98
N LEU A 178 27.85 34.63 11.56
CA LEU A 178 27.56 34.59 12.98
C LEU A 178 28.85 34.35 13.78
N ASP A 179 29.04 35.15 14.82
CA ASP A 179 30.04 34.93 15.86
C ASP A 179 29.53 33.91 16.88
N ARG A 180 30.29 33.70 17.95
CA ARG A 180 29.95 32.72 19.00
C ARG A 180 28.59 33.00 19.63
N ASP A 181 28.31 34.25 19.94
CA ASP A 181 27.06 34.63 20.62
C ASP A 181 25.88 34.54 19.67
N GLY A 182 26.05 34.91 18.39
CA GLY A 182 25.08 34.70 17.33
C GLY A 182 24.76 33.22 17.10
N LEU A 183 25.77 32.35 17.06
CA LEU A 183 25.58 30.90 16.97
C LEU A 183 24.80 30.37 18.16
N ARG A 184 25.13 30.82 19.38
CA ARG A 184 24.43 30.40 20.60
C ARG A 184 22.97 30.86 20.58
N ALA A 185 22.71 32.10 20.22
CA ALA A 185 21.36 32.64 20.11
C ALA A 185 20.52 31.85 19.10
N LEU A 186 21.09 31.49 17.95
CA LEU A 186 20.43 30.65 16.96
C LEU A 186 20.10 29.27 17.53
N VAL A 187 21.05 28.59 18.19
CA VAL A 187 20.82 27.26 18.77
C VAL A 187 19.69 27.31 19.79
N GLN A 188 19.66 28.32 20.66
CA GLN A 188 18.59 28.48 21.64
C GLN A 188 17.23 28.73 20.98
N ALA A 189 17.18 29.57 19.94
CA ALA A 189 15.95 29.82 19.19
C ALA A 189 15.40 28.54 18.52
N GLU A 190 16.27 27.73 17.91
CA GLU A 190 15.87 26.46 17.29
C GLU A 190 15.42 25.43 18.35
N LEU A 191 16.10 25.35 19.50
CA LEU A 191 15.70 24.49 20.61
C LEU A 191 14.32 24.88 21.18
N GLU A 192 14.09 26.17 21.37
CA GLU A 192 12.80 26.69 21.84
C GLU A 192 11.68 26.36 20.85
N ALA A 193 11.89 26.64 19.56
CA ALA A 193 10.93 26.34 18.51
C ALA A 193 10.60 24.84 18.42
N LEU A 194 11.61 23.97 18.49
CA LEU A 194 11.40 22.51 18.48
C LEU A 194 10.66 22.01 19.72
N ARG A 195 10.99 22.53 20.91
CA ARG A 195 10.30 22.17 22.17
C ARG A 195 8.86 22.66 22.21
N ALA A 196 8.57 23.83 21.63
CA ALA A 196 7.21 24.32 21.45
C ALA A 196 6.43 23.41 20.48
N LEU A 197 6.99 23.14 19.28
CA LEU A 197 6.38 22.23 18.31
C LEU A 197 6.07 20.85 18.89
N LYS A 198 6.99 20.29 19.69
CA LYS A 198 6.80 19.02 20.38
C LYS A 198 5.58 19.06 21.31
N ARG A 199 5.56 19.98 22.28
CA ARG A 199 4.48 20.09 23.28
C ARG A 199 3.14 20.43 22.66
N ASP A 200 3.13 21.44 21.79
CA ASP A 200 1.88 22.08 21.37
C ASP A 200 1.15 21.29 20.27
N VAL A 201 1.89 20.48 19.50
CA VAL A 201 1.34 19.77 18.34
C VAL A 201 1.65 18.27 18.39
N LEU A 202 2.93 17.91 18.48
CA LEU A 202 3.36 16.53 18.16
C LEU A 202 3.03 15.52 19.26
N GLU A 203 3.01 15.91 20.53
CA GLU A 203 2.62 15.00 21.63
C GLU A 203 1.16 14.53 21.49
N ALA A 204 0.24 15.46 21.20
CA ALA A 204 -1.17 15.12 20.98
C ALA A 204 -1.36 14.30 19.71
N GLN A 205 -0.64 14.64 18.64
CA GLN A 205 -0.68 13.89 17.38
C GLN A 205 -0.15 12.46 17.55
N ASP A 206 1.02 12.29 18.17
CA ASP A 206 1.65 10.97 18.41
C ASP A 206 0.74 10.07 19.26
N LEU A 207 0.09 10.62 20.29
CA LEU A 207 -0.87 9.88 21.10
C LEU A 207 -2.10 9.43 20.29
N ARG A 208 -2.61 10.29 19.41
CA ARG A 208 -3.74 9.96 18.52
C ARG A 208 -3.34 8.86 17.55
N GLU A 209 -2.21 9.00 16.86
CA GLU A 209 -1.67 7.99 15.94
C GLU A 209 -1.46 6.64 16.65
N ARG A 210 -0.90 6.65 17.86
CA ARG A 210 -0.73 5.44 18.67
C ARG A 210 -2.06 4.75 18.94
N ARG A 211 -3.10 5.50 19.33
CA ARG A 211 -4.45 4.97 19.59
C ARG A 211 -5.11 4.42 18.34
N GLU A 212 -4.97 5.09 17.20
CA GLU A 212 -5.50 4.63 15.91
C GLU A 212 -4.82 3.33 15.46
N VAL A 213 -3.50 3.25 15.57
CA VAL A 213 -2.78 2.01 15.21
C VAL A 213 -3.11 0.89 16.21
N ALA A 214 -3.17 1.18 17.51
CA ALA A 214 -3.52 0.20 18.55
C ALA A 214 -4.97 -0.32 18.42
N SER A 215 -5.88 0.45 17.83
CA SER A 215 -7.25 0.02 17.50
C SER A 215 -7.37 -0.66 16.13
N GLY A 216 -6.26 -0.80 15.39
CA GLY A 216 -6.24 -1.40 14.06
C GLY A 216 -6.77 -0.50 12.94
N LEU A 217 -6.99 0.80 13.23
CA LEU A 217 -7.50 1.81 12.30
C LEU A 217 -6.40 2.58 11.55
N GLY A 218 -5.13 2.43 11.96
CA GLY A 218 -4.01 3.13 11.32
C GLY A 218 -3.79 2.76 9.85
N THR A 219 -3.42 3.73 9.03
CA THR A 219 -3.07 3.49 7.62
C THR A 219 -1.72 2.81 7.50
N ASP A 220 -1.70 1.57 7.01
CA ASP A 220 -0.46 0.88 6.68
C ASP A 220 -0.02 1.15 5.23
N ASN A 221 1.17 1.72 5.06
CA ASN A 221 1.81 1.95 3.76
C ASN A 221 3.00 1.01 3.49
N SER A 222 3.16 -0.04 4.30
CA SER A 222 4.17 -1.08 4.09
C SER A 222 4.07 -1.70 2.70
N PRO A 223 5.18 -2.17 2.10
CA PRO A 223 5.16 -2.89 0.84
C PRO A 223 4.21 -4.10 0.86
N GLU A 224 4.14 -4.81 1.99
CA GLU A 224 3.23 -5.93 2.21
C GLU A 224 1.76 -5.52 2.14
N ALA A 225 1.36 -4.48 2.89
CA ALA A 225 -0.01 -3.95 2.86
C ALA A 225 -0.41 -3.42 1.47
N ARG A 226 0.53 -2.79 0.74
CA ARG A 226 0.31 -2.36 -0.65
C ARG A 226 0.11 -3.56 -1.58
N ARG A 227 0.91 -4.61 -1.43
CA ARG A 227 0.76 -5.84 -2.20
C ARG A 227 -0.59 -6.50 -1.94
N LEU A 228 -0.99 -6.68 -0.69
CA LEU A 228 -2.29 -7.26 -0.33
C LEU A 228 -3.46 -6.47 -0.95
N ARG A 229 -3.44 -5.13 -0.83
CA ARG A 229 -4.47 -4.27 -1.42
C ARG A 229 -4.49 -4.36 -2.95
N SER A 230 -3.32 -4.40 -3.59
CA SER A 230 -3.22 -4.57 -5.04
C SER A 230 -3.79 -5.91 -5.48
N GLU A 231 -3.43 -7.01 -4.82
CA GLU A 231 -3.96 -8.34 -5.12
C GLU A 231 -5.48 -8.42 -4.90
N GLN A 232 -5.99 -7.83 -3.81
CA GLN A 232 -7.43 -7.74 -3.56
C GLN A 232 -8.14 -6.94 -4.67
N ALA A 233 -7.58 -5.81 -5.10
CA ALA A 233 -8.13 -5.00 -6.16
C ALA A 233 -8.19 -5.77 -7.49
N SER A 234 -7.13 -6.51 -7.82
CA SER A 234 -7.10 -7.39 -9.00
C SER A 234 -8.18 -8.48 -8.92
N CYS A 235 -8.33 -9.17 -7.77
CA CYS A 235 -9.38 -10.17 -7.57
C CYS A 235 -10.78 -9.57 -7.72
N ARG A 236 -11.02 -8.37 -7.17
CA ARG A 236 -12.31 -7.68 -7.28
C ARG A 236 -12.63 -7.26 -8.71
N ARG A 237 -11.65 -6.71 -9.44
CA ARG A 237 -11.84 -6.34 -10.86
C ARG A 237 -12.20 -7.56 -11.69
N TRP A 238 -11.48 -8.68 -11.50
CA TRP A 238 -11.80 -9.93 -12.18
C TRP A 238 -13.19 -10.45 -11.83
N LEU A 239 -13.53 -10.48 -10.53
CA LEU A 239 -14.83 -10.96 -10.08
C LEU A 239 -15.98 -10.11 -10.65
N LEU A 240 -15.84 -8.78 -10.66
CA LEU A 240 -16.82 -7.89 -11.26
C LEU A 240 -16.99 -8.16 -12.76
N TRP A 241 -15.88 -8.37 -13.48
CA TRP A 241 -15.92 -8.72 -14.89
C TRP A 241 -16.63 -10.07 -15.14
N VAL A 242 -16.34 -11.09 -14.33
CA VAL A 242 -16.98 -12.41 -14.42
C VAL A 242 -18.48 -12.32 -14.13
N LEU A 243 -18.87 -11.60 -13.07
CA LEU A 243 -20.28 -11.41 -12.71
C LEU A 243 -21.04 -10.64 -13.80
N GLN A 244 -20.40 -9.66 -14.44
CA GLN A 244 -20.96 -9.01 -15.61
C GLN A 244 -21.19 -9.99 -16.75
N GLN A 245 -20.27 -10.93 -17.03
CA GLN A 245 -20.50 -11.94 -18.08
C GLN A 245 -21.67 -12.90 -17.78
N LEU A 246 -22.00 -13.10 -16.50
CA LEU A 246 -23.09 -13.97 -16.06
C LEU A 246 -24.45 -13.25 -16.01
N ASP A 247 -24.48 -11.93 -16.13
CA ASP A 247 -25.71 -11.16 -16.14
C ASP A 247 -26.41 -11.34 -17.51
N PRO A 248 -27.66 -11.85 -17.55
CA PRO A 248 -28.38 -12.09 -18.80
C PRO A 248 -28.64 -10.80 -19.61
N ASP A 249 -28.66 -9.64 -18.94
CA ASP A 249 -28.81 -8.33 -19.59
C ASP A 249 -27.47 -7.73 -20.05
N TYR A 250 -26.35 -8.33 -19.66
CA TYR A 250 -25.02 -7.86 -20.06
C TYR A 250 -24.75 -8.12 -21.54
N ARG A 251 -25.03 -7.07 -22.33
CA ARG A 251 -24.64 -6.98 -23.74
C ARG A 251 -23.18 -6.56 -23.84
N GLY A 252 -22.27 -7.50 -23.59
CA GLY A 252 -20.84 -7.30 -23.77
C GLY A 252 -20.47 -6.80 -25.18
N PRO A 253 -19.22 -6.35 -25.41
CA PRO A 253 -18.78 -5.82 -26.71
C PRO A 253 -18.95 -6.80 -27.88
N ALA A 254 -18.97 -8.12 -27.61
CA ALA A 254 -19.26 -9.16 -28.59
C ALA A 254 -20.69 -9.13 -29.16
N SER A 255 -21.66 -8.54 -28.45
CA SER A 255 -23.05 -8.42 -28.93
C SER A 255 -23.21 -7.39 -30.06
N ARG A 256 -22.22 -6.52 -30.29
CA ARG A 256 -22.26 -5.50 -31.36
C ARG A 256 -21.95 -6.07 -32.76
N SER A 257 -21.30 -7.24 -32.86
CA SER A 257 -20.90 -7.79 -34.18
C SER A 257 -22.03 -8.51 -34.91
N ARG A 258 -23.09 -8.98 -34.21
CA ARG A 258 -24.23 -9.66 -34.85
C ARG A 258 -25.19 -8.74 -35.62
N ARG A 259 -25.10 -7.41 -35.45
CA ARG A 259 -26.02 -6.46 -36.11
C ARG A 259 -25.56 -5.94 -37.48
N ARG A 260 -24.36 -6.30 -37.96
CA ARG A 260 -23.82 -5.81 -39.25
C ARG A 260 -23.95 -6.77 -40.44
N ARG A 261 -24.59 -7.94 -40.27
CA ARG A 261 -24.85 -8.92 -41.35
C ARG A 261 -26.34 -9.17 -41.59
N LYS A 262 -27.16 -8.13 -41.62
CA LYS A 262 -28.46 -8.14 -42.33
C LYS A 262 -28.71 -6.75 -42.90
N GLY A 263 -28.08 -6.49 -44.04
CA GLY A 263 -28.46 -5.45 -45.00
C GLY A 263 -28.87 -6.16 -46.30
N PRO A 264 -29.87 -5.65 -47.03
CA PRO A 264 -30.86 -6.47 -47.73
C PRO A 264 -30.39 -6.97 -49.09
N THR A 265 -30.83 -8.18 -49.42
CA THR A 265 -31.13 -8.65 -50.77
C THR A 265 -32.01 -7.62 -51.49
N SER A 266 -31.41 -6.79 -52.35
CA SER A 266 -32.15 -6.10 -53.41
C SER A 266 -32.07 -6.94 -54.67
N ALA A 267 -33.16 -7.66 -54.94
CA ALA A 267 -33.47 -8.17 -56.26
C ALA A 267 -33.94 -7.03 -57.17
N SER A 268 -33.64 -7.21 -58.46
CA SER A 268 -34.37 -6.78 -59.67
C SER A 268 -34.50 -5.29 -60.01
N ALA A 269 -33.88 -4.91 -61.14
CA ALA A 269 -34.58 -4.26 -62.27
C ALA A 269 -33.70 -4.27 -63.54
N SER A 270 -33.99 -5.18 -64.48
CA SER A 270 -34.17 -4.97 -65.94
C SER A 270 -34.29 -6.32 -66.63
#